data_AF-A0A6F9EI48-F1
#
_entry.id   AF-A0A6F9EI48-F1
#
_cell.length_a   1.000
_cell.length_b   1.000
_cell.length_c   1.000
_cell.angle_alpha   90.00
_cell.angle_beta   90.00
_cell.angle_gamma   90.00
#
_symmetry.space_group_name_H-M   'P 1'
#
loop_
_entity.id
_entity.type
_entity.pdbx_description
1 polymer ?
#
loop_
_entity_poly.entity_id
_entity_poly.type
_entity_poly.pdbx_seq_one_letter_code
_entity_poly.pdbx_strand_id
1 'polypeptide(L)'
;MSNGGFEKDRGTLKKVCPAKAYGITCQGREQCPVAGGVRVPLAVDRRIFTPIARESYKWAKEYRYRTAVERVNSRLDVSFGFERHTIRGLAKMRARCGLALCVMLAMALGRVREKQQERMRSLVRSVS
;
A
#
# COMPACT_ATOMS: atom_id res chain seq x y z
N MET A 1 1.76 -22.69 -4.66
CA MET A 1 2.65 -22.22 -5.74
C MET A 1 3.63 -21.22 -5.18
N SER A 2 4.85 -21.16 -5.71
CA SER A 2 5.90 -20.24 -5.26
C SER A 2 5.92 -18.97 -6.09
N ASN A 3 6.47 -17.89 -5.54
CA ASN A 3 6.58 -16.61 -6.24
C ASN A 3 7.54 -16.73 -7.44
N GLY A 4 7.05 -16.46 -8.65
CA GLY A 4 7.84 -16.42 -9.88
C GLY A 4 8.26 -15.01 -10.31
N GLY A 5 7.89 -13.98 -9.55
CA GLY A 5 8.20 -12.57 -9.82
C GLY A 5 7.15 -11.83 -10.64
N PHE A 6 7.34 -10.53 -10.75
CA PHE A 6 6.51 -9.64 -11.56
C PHE A 6 7.09 -9.49 -12.97
N GLU A 7 6.29 -9.82 -13.99
CA GLU A 7 6.64 -9.67 -15.41
C GLU A 7 6.10 -8.33 -15.91
N LYS A 8 6.96 -7.30 -15.96
CA LYS A 8 6.57 -5.91 -16.29
C LYS A 8 5.88 -5.79 -17.65
N ASP A 9 6.46 -6.40 -18.69
CA ASP A 9 5.97 -6.29 -20.07
C ASP A 9 4.60 -6.96 -20.27
N ARG A 10 4.28 -7.94 -19.43
CA ARG A 10 3.01 -8.69 -19.47
C ARG A 10 1.99 -8.18 -18.45
N GLY A 11 2.40 -7.33 -17.51
CA GLY A 11 1.54 -6.88 -16.42
C GLY A 11 1.03 -8.03 -15.55
N THR A 12 1.83 -9.09 -15.36
CA THR A 12 1.42 -10.32 -14.67
C THR A 12 2.32 -10.66 -13.48
N LEU A 13 1.71 -11.23 -12.43
CA LEU A 13 2.45 -11.97 -11.41
C LEU A 13 2.58 -13.42 -11.84
N LYS A 14 3.81 -13.88 -12.02
CA LYS A 14 4.09 -15.28 -12.30
C LYS A 14 4.11 -16.06 -10.99
N LYS A 15 3.44 -17.20 -10.97
CA LYS A 15 3.47 -18.19 -9.90
C LYS A 15 4.04 -19.46 -10.47
N VAL A 16 5.10 -19.98 -9.86
CA VAL A 16 5.80 -21.18 -10.35
C VAL A 16 5.45 -22.40 -9.51
N CYS A 17 5.60 -23.57 -10.12
CA CYS A 17 5.46 -24.84 -9.41
C CYS A 17 6.45 -24.89 -8.22
N PRO A 18 5.98 -25.20 -6.99
CA PRO A 18 6.86 -25.31 -5.83
C PRO A 18 7.95 -26.35 -6.00
N ALA A 19 7.61 -27.48 -6.62
CA ALA A 19 8.58 -28.55 -6.90
C ALA A 19 9.74 -28.04 -7.77
N LYS A 20 9.43 -27.22 -8.78
CA LYS A 20 10.45 -26.56 -9.61
C LYS A 20 11.23 -25.48 -8.85
N ALA A 21 10.56 -24.69 -8.01
CA ALA A 21 11.20 -23.59 -7.29
C ALA A 21 12.13 -24.07 -6.16
N TYR A 22 11.78 -25.18 -5.51
CA TYR A 22 12.52 -25.74 -4.38
C TYR A 22 13.35 -26.98 -4.74
N GLY A 23 13.37 -27.39 -6.02
CA GLY A 23 14.12 -28.57 -6.46
C GLY A 23 13.58 -29.90 -5.95
N ILE A 24 12.28 -29.98 -5.62
CA ILE A 24 11.65 -31.19 -5.09
C ILE A 24 11.19 -32.07 -6.25
N THR A 25 11.43 -33.38 -6.16
CA THR A 25 10.91 -34.35 -7.13
C THR A 25 9.42 -34.57 -6.92
N CYS A 26 8.62 -34.29 -7.96
CA CYS A 26 7.18 -34.50 -7.95
C CYS A 26 6.81 -35.60 -8.94
N GLN A 27 6.26 -36.72 -8.43
CA GLN A 27 5.88 -37.88 -9.25
C GLN A 27 4.76 -37.54 -10.25
N GLY A 28 3.83 -36.66 -9.89
CA GLY A 28 2.73 -36.21 -10.76
C GLY A 28 3.10 -35.08 -11.72
N ARG A 29 4.39 -34.77 -11.93
CA ARG A 29 4.80 -33.61 -12.71
C ARG A 29 4.35 -33.67 -14.17
N GLU A 30 4.38 -34.85 -14.78
CA GLU A 30 4.03 -35.05 -16.20
C GLU A 30 2.53 -34.88 -16.46
N GLN A 31 1.70 -35.21 -15.49
CA GLN A 31 0.23 -35.11 -15.59
C GLN A 31 -0.29 -33.78 -15.05
N CYS A 32 0.57 -32.92 -14.49
CA CYS A 32 0.16 -31.69 -13.84
C CYS A 32 -0.10 -30.57 -14.87
N PRO A 33 -1.35 -30.08 -15.01
CA PRO A 33 -1.70 -29.05 -16.01
C PRO A 33 -1.03 -27.69 -15.75
N VAL A 34 -0.46 -27.48 -14.55
CA VAL A 34 0.19 -26.24 -14.12
C VAL A 34 1.68 -26.42 -13.81
N ALA A 35 2.32 -27.49 -14.30
CA ALA A 35 3.73 -27.79 -14.03
C ALA A 35 4.69 -26.65 -14.40
N GLY A 36 4.34 -25.85 -15.42
CA GLY A 36 5.10 -24.67 -15.87
C GLY A 36 4.90 -23.40 -15.02
N GLY A 37 3.88 -23.40 -14.15
CA GLY A 37 3.40 -22.23 -13.41
C GLY A 37 2.24 -21.52 -14.10
N VAL A 38 1.60 -20.61 -13.36
CA VAL A 38 0.45 -19.81 -13.80
C VAL A 38 0.83 -18.34 -13.79
N ARG A 39 0.25 -17.55 -14.69
CA ARG A 39 0.36 -16.09 -14.68
C ARG A 39 -0.97 -15.50 -14.31
N VAL A 40 -0.96 -14.58 -13.34
CA VAL A 40 -2.14 -13.83 -12.93
C VAL A 40 -1.99 -12.40 -13.39
N PRO A 41 -2.83 -11.89 -14.32
CA PRO A 41 -2.82 -10.50 -14.72
C PRO A 41 -3.17 -9.59 -13.54
N LEU A 42 -2.44 -8.49 -13.37
CA LEU A 42 -2.76 -7.48 -12.34
C LEU A 42 -4.16 -6.86 -12.56
N ALA A 43 -4.64 -6.86 -13.81
CA ALA A 43 -5.92 -6.29 -14.19
C ALA A 43 -7.14 -7.06 -13.64
N VAL A 44 -6.98 -8.33 -13.25
CA VAL A 44 -8.08 -9.14 -12.66
C VAL A 44 -8.62 -8.46 -11.41
N ASP A 45 -7.72 -8.06 -10.51
CA ASP A 45 -8.03 -7.21 -9.36
C ASP A 45 -6.73 -6.58 -8.87
N ARG A 46 -6.56 -5.26 -9.11
CA ARG A 46 -5.35 -4.53 -8.71
C ARG A 46 -5.20 -4.36 -7.19
N ARG A 47 -6.25 -4.57 -6.40
CA ARG A 47 -6.20 -4.53 -4.93
C ARG A 47 -5.62 -5.82 -4.37
N ILE A 48 -5.92 -6.95 -5.02
CA ILE A 48 -5.43 -8.27 -4.61
C ILE A 48 -4.08 -8.58 -5.26
N PHE A 49 -3.97 -8.33 -6.57
CA PHE A 49 -2.78 -8.58 -7.37
C PHE A 49 -2.05 -7.26 -7.61
N THR A 50 -0.97 -7.06 -6.87
CA THR A 50 -0.07 -5.91 -7.02
C THR A 50 1.25 -6.34 -7.67
N PRO A 51 2.08 -5.41 -8.17
CA PRO A 51 3.42 -5.75 -8.68
C PRO A 51 4.33 -6.43 -7.64
N ILE A 52 4.00 -6.34 -6.35
CA ILE A 52 4.72 -7.03 -5.28
C ILE A 52 3.90 -8.25 -4.89
N ALA A 53 4.45 -9.45 -5.10
CA ALA A 53 3.80 -10.69 -4.72
C ALA A 53 3.55 -10.72 -3.20
N ARG A 54 2.34 -11.09 -2.78
CA ARG A 54 1.88 -11.03 -1.39
C ARG A 54 2.69 -11.92 -0.44
N GLU A 55 3.19 -13.04 -0.94
CA GLU A 55 4.04 -13.98 -0.21
C GLU A 55 5.51 -13.52 -0.09
N SER A 56 5.90 -12.43 -0.75
CA SER A 56 7.29 -11.97 -0.73
C SER A 56 7.65 -11.27 0.58
N TYR A 57 8.92 -11.37 0.99
CA TYR A 57 9.45 -10.58 2.10
C TYR A 57 9.32 -9.07 1.86
N LYS A 58 9.38 -8.63 0.60
CA LYS A 58 9.15 -7.24 0.22
C LYS A 58 7.73 -6.81 0.57
N TRP A 59 6.72 -7.61 0.23
CA TRP A 59 5.34 -7.32 0.63
C TRP A 59 5.21 -7.20 2.14
N ALA A 60 5.75 -8.17 2.89
CA ALA A 60 5.71 -8.13 4.35
C ALA A 60 6.37 -6.86 4.91
N LYS A 61 7.52 -6.44 4.35
CA LYS A 61 8.20 -5.20 4.74
C LYS A 61 7.35 -3.96 4.48
N GLU A 62 6.83 -3.80 3.26
CA GLU A 62 6.04 -2.63 2.88
C GLU A 62 4.70 -2.58 3.63
N TYR A 63 4.03 -3.73 3.78
CA TYR A 63 2.72 -3.83 4.43
C TYR A 63 2.77 -3.49 5.93
N ARG A 64 3.93 -3.62 6.59
CA ARG A 64 4.10 -3.15 7.98
C ARG A 64 3.84 -1.64 8.13
N TYR A 65 4.09 -0.85 7.07
CA TYR A 65 3.82 0.59 7.08
C TYR A 65 2.33 0.93 6.92
N ARG A 66 1.43 -0.05 6.74
CA ARG A 66 -0.03 0.17 6.69
C ARG A 66 -0.53 1.00 7.88
N THR A 67 -0.05 0.70 9.09
CA THR A 67 -0.47 1.43 10.29
C THR A 67 -0.11 2.91 10.23
N ALA A 68 0.97 3.29 9.53
CA ALA A 68 1.31 4.68 9.32
C ALA A 68 0.30 5.38 8.41
N VAL A 69 -0.14 4.71 7.34
CA VAL A 69 -1.20 5.19 6.45
C VAL A 69 -2.53 5.32 7.20
N GLU A 70 -2.90 4.33 8.01
CA GLU A 70 -4.11 4.38 8.84
C GLU A 70 -4.09 5.55 9.82
N ARG A 71 -2.94 5.86 10.43
CA ARG A 71 -2.78 7.05 11.29
C ARG A 71 -2.94 8.36 10.52
N VAL A 72 -2.49 8.43 9.25
CA VAL A 72 -2.72 9.60 8.39
C VAL A 72 -4.21 9.73 8.08
N ASN A 73 -4.89 8.64 7.73
CA ASN A 73 -6.32 8.66 7.45
C ASN A 73 -7.14 9.05 8.68
N SER A 74 -6.82 8.50 9.86
CA SER A 74 -7.50 8.86 11.12
C SER A 74 -7.34 10.35 11.45
N ARG A 75 -6.17 10.95 11.18
CA ARG A 75 -5.97 12.40 11.38
C ARG A 75 -6.73 13.22 10.36
N LEU A 76 -6.71 12.79 9.10
CA LEU A 76 -7.46 13.45 8.03
C LEU A 76 -8.96 13.45 8.34
N ASP A 77 -9.47 12.33 8.85
CA ASP A 77 -10.86 12.18 9.24
C ASP A 77 -11.14 13.02 10.50
N VAL A 78 -10.64 12.60 11.67
CA VAL A 78 -10.99 13.13 12.99
C VAL A 78 -10.47 14.55 13.24
N SER A 79 -9.22 14.87 12.86
CA SER A 79 -8.63 16.17 13.22
C SER A 79 -9.09 17.31 12.32
N PHE A 80 -9.53 17.01 11.10
CA PHE A 80 -10.11 18.00 10.19
C PHE A 80 -11.64 17.94 10.16
N GLY A 81 -12.26 17.07 10.96
CA GLY A 81 -13.71 17.01 11.13
C GLY A 81 -14.46 16.41 9.95
N PHE A 82 -13.80 15.61 9.09
CA PHE A 82 -14.43 15.01 7.92
C PHE A 82 -15.31 13.80 8.25
N GLU A 83 -15.17 13.23 9.45
CA GLU A 83 -16.08 12.23 10.00
C GLU A 83 -17.49 12.81 10.20
N ARG A 84 -17.58 14.14 10.34
CA ARG A 84 -18.84 14.88 10.36
C ARG A 84 -19.24 15.17 8.92
N HIS A 85 -20.15 14.35 8.38
CA HIS A 85 -20.63 14.41 7.00
C HIS A 85 -21.51 15.64 6.68
N THR A 86 -20.97 16.84 6.90
CA THR A 86 -21.61 18.15 6.66
C THR A 86 -21.35 18.67 5.25
N ILE A 87 -20.32 18.15 4.57
CA ILE A 87 -19.89 18.59 3.23
C ILE A 87 -20.71 17.85 2.16
N ARG A 88 -21.56 18.59 1.44
CA ARG A 88 -22.30 18.06 0.28
C ARG A 88 -21.54 18.28 -1.03
N GLY A 89 -21.30 17.20 -1.76
CA GLY A 89 -20.71 17.21 -3.10
C GLY A 89 -19.27 16.72 -3.15
N LEU A 90 -19.01 15.76 -4.04
CA LEU A 90 -17.70 15.10 -4.15
C LEU A 90 -16.57 16.07 -4.51
N ALA A 91 -16.81 17.06 -5.36
CA ALA A 91 -15.82 18.07 -5.72
C ALA A 91 -15.38 18.90 -4.50
N LYS A 92 -16.33 19.32 -3.66
CA LYS A 92 -16.05 20.07 -2.42
C LYS A 92 -15.28 19.22 -1.41
N MET A 93 -15.65 17.95 -1.29
CA MET A 93 -14.94 17.00 -0.41
C MET A 93 -13.50 16.78 -0.89
N ARG A 94 -13.29 16.52 -2.19
CA ARG A 94 -11.95 16.35 -2.79
C ARG A 94 -11.07 17.56 -2.55
N ALA A 95 -11.59 18.78 -2.76
CA ALA A 95 -10.84 20.01 -2.53
C ALA A 95 -10.43 20.16 -1.05
N ARG A 96 -11.34 19.90 -0.11
CA ARG A 96 -11.05 19.99 1.33
C ARG A 96 -10.06 18.93 1.80
N CYS A 97 -10.21 17.68 1.37
CA CYS A 97 -9.24 16.63 1.66
C CYS A 97 -7.84 16.99 1.11
N GLY A 98 -7.77 17.51 -0.12
CA GLY A 98 -6.51 17.95 -0.72
C GLY A 98 -5.84 19.06 0.09
N LEU A 99 -6.60 20.09 0.48
CA LEU A 99 -6.09 21.18 1.32
C LEU A 99 -5.61 20.67 2.68
N ALA A 100 -6.36 19.79 3.34
CA ALA A 100 -5.98 19.21 4.63
C ALA A 100 -4.65 18.43 4.53
N LEU A 101 -4.46 17.64 3.47
CA LEU A 101 -3.20 16.93 3.23
C LEU A 101 -2.03 17.90 3.00
N CYS A 102 -2.23 18.97 2.23
CA CYS A 102 -1.22 20.01 2.03
C CYS A 102 -0.84 20.69 3.36
N VAL A 103 -1.83 21.04 4.19
CA VAL A 103 -1.60 21.62 5.52
C VAL A 103 -0.81 20.66 6.41
N MET A 104 -1.18 19.38 6.45
CA MET A 104 -0.44 18.36 7.21
C MET A 104 1.03 18.27 6.80
N LEU A 105 1.31 18.30 5.49
CA LEU A 105 2.68 18.27 4.97
C LEU A 105 3.45 19.57 5.29
N ALA A 106 2.83 20.73 5.08
CA ALA A 106 3.44 22.03 5.37
C ALA A 106 3.79 22.18 6.85
N MET A 107 2.89 21.77 7.75
CA MET A 107 3.14 21.79 9.19
C MET A 107 4.26 20.85 9.60
N ALA A 108 4.27 19.62 9.07
CA ALA A 108 5.35 18.67 9.35
C ALA A 108 6.71 19.22 8.89
N LEU A 109 6.76 19.81 7.69
CA LEU A 109 7.98 20.43 7.16
C LEU A 109 8.45 21.61 8.01
N GLY A 110 7.54 22.50 8.42
CA GLY A 110 7.86 23.64 9.27
C GLY A 110 8.47 23.21 10.61
N ARG A 111 7.84 22.24 11.29
CA ARG A 111 8.34 21.70 12.57
C ARG A 111 9.72 21.05 12.45
N VAL A 112 9.96 20.31 11.36
CA VAL A 112 11.27 19.70 11.10
C VAL A 112 12.34 20.80 10.90
N ARG A 113 12.03 21.87 10.17
CA ARG A 113 12.94 23.02 9.98
C ARG A 113 13.23 23.76 11.28
N GLU A 114 12.24 23.88 12.16
CA GLU A 114 12.39 24.46 13.50
C GLU A 114 13.02 23.50 14.53
N LYS A 115 13.51 22.33 14.11
CA LYS A 115 14.08 21.28 14.98
C LYS A 115 13.11 20.72 16.03
N GLN A 116 11.80 20.86 15.84
CA GLN A 116 10.73 20.36 16.72
C GLN A 116 10.14 19.05 16.17
N GLN A 117 10.98 18.05 15.90
CA GLN A 117 10.56 16.83 15.22
C GLN A 117 9.51 16.05 16.01
N GLU A 118 9.57 16.07 17.35
CA GLU A 118 8.56 15.44 18.20
C GLU A 118 7.16 16.05 18.02
N ARG A 119 7.10 17.31 17.55
CA ARG A 119 5.86 18.06 17.31
C ARG A 119 5.40 18.01 15.85
N MET A 120 6.06 17.26 14.96
CA MET A 120 5.78 17.26 13.50
C MET A 120 4.33 16.90 13.15
N ARG A 121 3.58 16.29 14.07
CA ARG A 121 2.20 15.84 13.88
C ARG A 121 1.17 16.67 14.65
N SER A 122 1.58 17.67 15.42
CA SER A 122 0.66 18.47 16.23
C SER A 122 0.00 19.57 15.38
N LEU A 123 -1.34 19.64 15.41
CA LEU A 123 -2.11 20.67 14.72
C LEU A 123 -2.34 21.93 15.56
N VAL A 124 -2.43 21.79 16.90
CA VAL A 124 -3.00 22.83 17.77
C VAL A 124 -2.00 23.44 18.76
N ARG A 125 -0.89 22.76 19.10
CA ARG A 125 0.08 23.36 20.05
C ARG A 125 0.91 24.42 19.35
N SER A 126 0.68 25.70 19.66
CA SER A 126 1.62 26.78 19.33
C SER A 126 2.97 26.55 20.00
N VAL A 127 4.02 27.10 19.42
CA VAL A 127 5.38 27.09 19.97
C VAL A 127 5.35 27.84 21.31
N SER A 128 5.26 27.12 22.41
CA SER A 128 5.85 27.53 23.69
C SER A 128 7.26 26.99 23.75
#